data_AF-A0A5C6YW13-F1
#
_entry.id   AF-A0A5C6YW13-F1
#
_cell.length_a   1.000
_cell.length_b   1.000
_cell.length_c   1.000
_cell.angle_alpha   90.00
_cell.angle_beta   90.00
_cell.angle_gamma   90.00
#
_symmetry.space_group_name_H-M   'P 1'
#
loop_
_entity.id
_entity.type
_entity.pdbx_description
1 polymer ?
#
loop_
_entity_poly.entity_id
_entity_poly.type
_entity_poly.pdbx_seq_one_letter_code
_entity_poly.pdbx_strand_id
1 'polypeptide(L)'
;MKNNMILKTLIICAFIATSCNKDDDNKDDQGCIKDENFFEAEFDGMIIEPRWITGGGVSAYTLYVYRNNEDENDWEVTFTSNNRISLHFSLINVDGTGNYPIDAAASNELPPTPFTFSKTYIYIEKIIDDSTIYYFSEEGTGDIEITDYNIEDGILIGTFNCELYNSLDPSIIMPISGEFNINLSTLNIDKRPCWL
;
A
#
# COMPACT_ATOMS: atom_id res chain seq x y z
N MET A 1 62.85 -42.71 -44.75
CA MET A 1 62.81 -41.65 -45.79
C MET A 1 62.08 -40.46 -45.17
N LYS A 2 62.79 -39.43 -44.69
CA LYS A 2 63.07 -38.15 -45.42
C LYS A 2 61.76 -37.54 -45.95
N ASN A 3 61.28 -36.35 -45.55
CA ASN A 3 61.97 -35.09 -45.26
C ASN A 3 61.06 -34.06 -44.55
N ASN A 4 61.70 -33.22 -43.72
CA ASN A 4 61.60 -31.74 -43.57
C ASN A 4 60.23 -31.09 -43.25
N MET A 5 60.01 -30.41 -42.12
CA MET A 5 60.63 -29.18 -41.57
C MET A 5 60.20 -27.88 -42.29
N ILE A 6 59.65 -26.93 -41.50
CA ILE A 6 59.57 -25.43 -41.57
C ILE A 6 58.33 -25.05 -40.72
N LEU A 7 58.39 -24.67 -39.44
CA LEU A 7 58.99 -23.50 -38.78
C LEU A 7 58.56 -22.14 -39.39
N LYS A 8 57.72 -21.39 -38.67
CA LYS A 8 57.73 -19.91 -38.53
C LYS A 8 56.79 -19.52 -37.36
N THR A 9 57.35 -19.26 -36.17
CA THR A 9 57.54 -17.91 -35.57
C THR A 9 56.25 -17.38 -34.93
N LEU A 10 55.97 -17.56 -33.62
CA LEU A 10 56.40 -16.76 -32.45
C LEU A 10 56.00 -15.28 -32.55
N ILE A 11 55.14 -14.80 -31.64
CA ILE A 11 55.35 -13.57 -30.85
C ILE A 11 54.56 -13.69 -29.55
N ILE A 12 55.33 -13.66 -28.46
CA ILE A 12 54.93 -13.43 -27.09
C ILE A 12 54.94 -11.91 -26.89
N CYS A 13 53.89 -11.35 -26.29
CA CYS A 13 54.00 -10.12 -25.50
C CYS A 13 53.28 -10.36 -24.17
N ALA A 14 54.07 -10.53 -23.12
CA ALA A 14 53.68 -10.43 -21.73
C ALA A 14 53.90 -8.99 -21.23
N PHE A 15 53.33 -8.72 -20.04
CA PHE A 15 53.50 -7.57 -19.14
C PHE A 15 52.55 -6.38 -19.42
N ILE A 16 51.84 -5.77 -18.45
CA ILE A 16 52.05 -5.63 -16.99
C ILE A 16 50.68 -5.53 -16.28
N ALA A 17 50.63 -6.04 -15.05
CA ALA A 17 49.56 -5.86 -14.08
C ALA A 17 49.14 -4.40 -13.85
N THR A 18 47.83 -4.18 -13.77
CA THR A 18 47.28 -3.20 -12.83
C THR A 18 46.24 -3.92 -11.98
N SER A 19 46.57 -4.03 -10.70
CA SER A 19 45.61 -4.24 -9.63
C SER A 19 44.58 -3.12 -9.66
N CYS A 20 43.31 -3.49 -9.80
CA CYS A 20 42.23 -2.78 -9.13
C CYS A 20 41.41 -3.85 -8.43
N ASN A 21 41.70 -4.04 -7.15
CA ASN A 21 40.66 -4.42 -6.20
C ASN A 21 39.56 -3.35 -6.33
N LYS A 22 38.45 -3.72 -6.94
CA LYS A 22 37.14 -3.35 -6.43
C LYS A 22 36.68 -4.66 -5.79
N ASP A 23 36.56 -4.82 -4.47
CA ASP A 23 35.92 -3.91 -3.51
C ASP A 23 34.74 -3.17 -4.15
N ASP A 24 34.01 -3.85 -5.03
CA ASP A 24 32.59 -3.59 -5.12
C ASP A 24 32.02 -4.48 -4.02
N ASP A 25 31.93 -3.87 -2.84
CA ASP A 25 31.05 -4.31 -1.78
C ASP A 25 29.73 -4.70 -2.45
N ASN A 26 29.48 -6.00 -2.55
CA ASN A 26 28.13 -6.54 -2.53
C ASN A 26 27.53 -6.03 -1.21
N LYS A 27 27.05 -4.80 -1.22
CA LYS A 27 25.88 -4.45 -0.42
C LYS A 27 24.78 -5.21 -1.10
N ASP A 28 24.57 -6.41 -0.58
CA ASP A 28 23.38 -7.21 -0.75
C ASP A 28 22.20 -6.33 -1.16
N ASP A 29 21.50 -6.76 -2.21
CA ASP A 29 20.04 -6.70 -2.25
C ASP A 29 19.51 -7.32 -0.94
N GLN A 30 19.64 -6.61 0.18
CA GLN A 30 18.68 -6.74 1.27
C GLN A 30 17.41 -6.15 0.71
N GLY A 31 16.72 -7.00 -0.06
CA GLY A 31 15.49 -6.69 -0.75
C GLY A 31 14.55 -6.02 0.24
N CYS A 32 14.09 -4.83 -0.12
CA CYS A 32 13.07 -4.14 0.64
C CYS A 32 11.85 -5.06 0.77
N ILE A 33 11.56 -5.48 1.99
CA ILE A 33 10.38 -6.28 2.30
C ILE A 33 9.22 -5.29 2.49
N LYS A 34 8.03 -5.65 2.00
CA LYS A 34 6.78 -4.95 2.29
C LYS A 34 6.24 -5.50 3.61
N ASP A 35 6.85 -5.07 4.72
CA ASP A 35 6.59 -5.58 6.07
C ASP A 35 6.09 -4.50 7.04
N GLU A 36 6.27 -3.22 6.71
CA GLU A 36 5.85 -2.11 7.56
C GLU A 36 5.11 -1.03 6.76
N ASN A 37 4.06 -0.46 7.38
CA ASN A 37 3.30 0.69 6.89
C ASN A 37 2.82 0.56 5.45
N PHE A 38 2.14 -0.56 5.16
CA PHE A 38 1.51 -0.80 3.88
C PHE A 38 0.00 -0.98 4.01
N PHE A 39 -0.69 -0.75 2.90
CA PHE A 39 -2.09 -1.07 2.72
C PHE A 39 -2.25 -1.53 1.27
N GLU A 40 -2.93 -2.65 1.05
CA GLU A 40 -3.20 -3.19 -0.27
C GLU A 40 -4.62 -3.73 -0.33
N ALA A 41 -5.31 -3.53 -1.45
CA ALA A 41 -6.62 -4.12 -1.69
C ALA A 41 -6.78 -4.54 -3.15
N GLU A 42 -7.51 -5.62 -3.39
CA GLU A 42 -8.05 -5.96 -4.70
C GLU A 42 -9.43 -5.32 -4.85
N PHE A 43 -9.60 -4.49 -5.87
CA PHE A 43 -10.87 -3.87 -6.25
C PHE A 43 -10.99 -3.84 -7.77
N ASP A 44 -12.13 -4.28 -8.32
CA ASP A 44 -12.38 -4.30 -9.77
C ASP A 44 -11.28 -5.08 -10.55
N GLY A 45 -10.80 -6.20 -9.97
CA GLY A 45 -9.74 -7.04 -10.52
C GLY A 45 -8.37 -6.38 -10.59
N MET A 46 -8.17 -5.28 -9.87
CA MET A 46 -6.90 -4.54 -9.80
C MET A 46 -6.43 -4.45 -8.36
N ILE A 47 -5.11 -4.52 -8.17
CA ILE A 47 -4.49 -4.15 -6.91
C ILE A 47 -4.42 -2.63 -6.80
N ILE A 48 -4.98 -2.10 -5.72
CA ILE A 48 -4.85 -0.71 -5.30
C ILE A 48 -3.99 -0.65 -4.04
N GLU A 49 -2.98 0.20 -4.09
CA GLU A 49 -2.08 0.47 -2.97
C GLU A 49 -1.72 1.97 -2.93
N PRO A 50 -1.34 2.53 -1.77
CA PRO A 50 -0.83 3.88 -1.68
C PRO A 50 0.43 4.05 -2.55
N ARG A 51 0.63 5.24 -3.12
CA ARG A 51 1.75 5.52 -4.03
C ARG A 51 2.62 6.67 -3.54
N TRP A 52 3.78 6.81 -4.17
CA TRP A 52 4.61 7.99 -4.04
C TRP A 52 4.24 9.02 -5.11
N ILE A 53 3.81 10.21 -4.70
CA ILE A 53 3.58 11.34 -5.61
C ILE A 53 4.77 12.30 -5.58
N THR A 54 5.12 12.83 -6.75
CA THR A 54 6.15 13.87 -6.91
C THR A 54 5.61 14.94 -7.87
N GLY A 55 5.59 16.20 -7.45
CA GLY A 55 5.15 17.31 -8.30
C GLY A 55 5.23 18.67 -7.61
N GLY A 56 5.52 19.73 -8.38
CA GLY A 56 5.52 21.10 -7.86
C GLY A 56 6.52 21.38 -6.72
N GLY A 57 7.56 20.56 -6.56
CA GLY A 57 8.53 20.65 -5.46
C GLY A 57 8.11 19.93 -4.18
N VAL A 58 6.96 19.24 -4.19
CA VAL A 58 6.46 18.42 -3.08
C VAL A 58 6.54 16.95 -3.48
N SER A 59 6.89 16.10 -2.54
CA SER A 59 6.76 14.65 -2.68
C SER A 59 6.13 14.07 -1.42
N ALA A 60 5.24 13.12 -1.58
CA ALA A 60 4.53 12.52 -0.45
C ALA A 60 4.11 11.09 -0.75
N TYR A 61 4.12 10.26 0.28
CA TYR A 61 3.46 8.97 0.29
C TYR A 61 1.98 9.19 0.58
N THR A 62 1.10 8.57 -0.20
CA THR A 62 -0.34 8.87 -0.12
C THR A 62 -1.08 8.14 0.99
N LEU A 63 -0.42 7.27 1.77
CA LEU A 63 -1.06 6.63 2.92
C LEU A 63 -1.21 7.66 4.03
N TYR A 64 -2.44 7.99 4.34
CA TYR A 64 -2.79 8.87 5.45
C TYR A 64 -3.57 8.05 6.49
N VAL A 65 -3.07 8.07 7.72
CA VAL A 65 -3.69 7.41 8.86
C VAL A 65 -3.90 8.43 9.95
N TYR A 66 -5.09 8.45 10.51
CA TYR A 66 -5.48 9.35 11.59
C TYR A 66 -6.25 8.59 12.67
N ARG A 67 -6.08 9.01 13.93
CA ARG A 67 -6.88 8.52 15.07
C ARG A 67 -7.70 9.67 15.63
N ASN A 68 -8.94 9.39 16.02
CA ASN A 68 -9.79 10.40 16.65
C ASN A 68 -9.13 10.94 17.92
N ASN A 69 -9.10 12.27 18.07
CA ASN A 69 -8.52 12.91 19.25
C ASN A 69 -9.36 12.69 20.52
N GLU A 70 -10.65 12.37 20.37
CA GLU A 70 -11.55 12.08 21.49
C GLU A 70 -11.54 10.59 21.87
N ASP A 71 -11.21 9.71 20.92
CA ASP A 71 -11.10 8.26 21.13
C ASP A 71 -10.02 7.65 20.22
N GLU A 72 -8.84 7.37 20.77
CA GLU A 72 -7.73 6.81 19.99
C GLU A 72 -8.01 5.37 19.46
N ASN A 73 -9.12 4.76 19.84
CA ASN A 73 -9.57 3.48 19.28
C ASN A 73 -10.32 3.63 17.95
N ASP A 74 -10.60 4.86 17.51
CA ASP A 74 -11.19 5.13 16.20
C ASP A 74 -10.10 5.46 15.19
N TRP A 75 -10.06 4.70 14.11
CA TRP A 75 -9.06 4.78 13.05
C TRP A 75 -9.70 5.23 11.74
N GLU A 76 -9.01 6.13 11.05
CA GLU A 76 -9.27 6.48 9.67
C GLU A 76 -8.02 6.20 8.85
N VAL A 77 -8.18 5.43 7.77
CA VAL A 77 -7.14 5.15 6.80
C VAL A 77 -7.63 5.59 5.44
N THR A 78 -6.83 6.41 4.76
CA THR A 78 -7.12 6.84 3.41
C THR A 78 -5.86 6.77 2.56
N PHE A 79 -6.04 6.45 1.28
CA PHE A 79 -4.98 6.63 0.31
C PHE A 79 -5.52 6.82 -1.09
N THR A 80 -4.71 7.45 -1.94
CA THR A 80 -4.95 7.50 -3.38
C THR A 80 -3.97 6.62 -4.12
N SER A 81 -4.47 5.63 -4.84
CA SER A 81 -3.67 4.75 -5.69
C SER A 81 -3.39 5.37 -7.06
N ASN A 82 -2.72 4.60 -7.91
CA ASN A 82 -2.71 4.85 -9.34
C ASN A 82 -4.14 4.75 -9.91
N ASN A 83 -4.35 5.25 -11.12
CA ASN A 83 -5.65 5.21 -11.81
C ASN A 83 -6.78 6.04 -11.16
N ARG A 84 -6.45 7.03 -10.33
CA ARG A 84 -7.43 7.95 -9.69
C ARG A 84 -8.48 7.20 -8.87
N ILE A 85 -8.04 6.16 -8.16
CA ILE A 85 -8.83 5.42 -7.18
C ILE A 85 -8.34 5.81 -5.79
N SER A 86 -9.25 6.25 -4.92
CA SER A 86 -8.96 6.48 -3.52
C SER A 86 -9.79 5.54 -2.65
N LEU A 87 -9.16 4.98 -1.62
CA LEU A 87 -9.81 4.17 -0.61
C LEU A 87 -9.96 4.97 0.66
N HIS A 88 -11.11 4.83 1.29
CA HIS A 88 -11.42 5.37 2.60
C HIS A 88 -11.95 4.26 3.49
N PHE A 89 -11.38 4.16 4.67
CA PHE A 89 -11.58 3.08 5.62
C PHE A 89 -11.72 3.71 7.01
N SER A 90 -12.87 3.50 7.63
CA SER A 90 -13.13 3.90 9.01
C SER A 90 -13.38 2.66 9.84
N LEU A 91 -12.71 2.60 11.00
CA LEU A 91 -12.82 1.50 11.93
C LEU A 91 -12.96 2.08 13.33
N ILE A 92 -14.10 1.86 13.98
CA ILE A 92 -14.41 2.48 15.27
C ILE A 92 -14.33 1.50 16.43
N ASN A 93 -14.05 2.01 17.62
CA ASN A 93 -14.00 1.25 18.88
C ASN A 93 -13.12 0.00 18.81
N VAL A 94 -11.91 0.11 18.24
CA VAL A 94 -10.93 -1.01 18.24
C VAL A 94 -10.42 -1.28 19.64
N ASP A 95 -10.84 -2.38 20.25
CA ASP A 95 -10.47 -2.75 21.62
C ASP A 95 -9.45 -3.90 21.69
N GLY A 96 -9.07 -4.45 20.54
CA GLY A 96 -8.11 -5.55 20.44
C GLY A 96 -8.08 -6.25 19.09
N THR A 97 -7.53 -7.46 19.09
CA THR A 97 -7.64 -8.37 17.95
C THR A 97 -9.04 -8.98 17.87
N GLY A 98 -9.50 -9.28 16.66
CA GLY A 98 -10.84 -9.80 16.45
C GLY A 98 -11.46 -9.34 15.14
N ASN A 99 -12.72 -9.70 14.94
CA ASN A 99 -13.48 -9.32 13.75
C ASN A 99 -14.40 -8.14 14.08
N TYR A 100 -14.30 -7.10 13.28
CA TYR A 100 -15.09 -5.89 13.38
C TYR A 100 -16.06 -5.86 12.20
N PRO A 101 -17.38 -5.85 12.44
CA PRO A 101 -18.37 -5.86 11.37
C PRO A 101 -18.29 -4.56 10.57
N ILE A 102 -18.48 -4.68 9.25
CA ILE A 102 -18.62 -3.54 8.36
C ILE A 102 -20.10 -3.17 8.24
N ASP A 103 -20.40 -1.91 8.52
CA ASP A 103 -21.72 -1.30 8.36
C ASP A 103 -21.90 -0.75 6.93
N ALA A 104 -23.16 -0.55 6.52
CA ALA A 104 -23.44 0.04 5.21
C ALA A 104 -22.98 1.50 5.15
N ALA A 105 -22.18 1.88 4.15
CA ALA A 105 -21.82 3.29 3.92
C ALA A 105 -22.85 4.03 3.03
N ALA A 106 -22.86 5.36 3.07
CA ALA A 106 -23.75 6.19 2.26
C ALA A 106 -23.15 7.58 1.91
N SER A 107 -23.73 8.24 0.91
CA SER A 107 -23.20 9.52 0.38
C SER A 107 -23.27 10.70 1.35
N ASN A 108 -24.15 10.65 2.35
CA ASN A 108 -24.21 11.65 3.43
C ASN A 108 -23.06 11.53 4.44
N GLU A 109 -22.18 10.54 4.26
CA GLU A 109 -21.01 10.28 5.11
C GLU A 109 -19.71 10.73 4.44
N LEU A 110 -19.79 11.26 3.21
CA LEU A 110 -18.65 11.85 2.52
C LEU A 110 -18.19 13.15 3.23
N PRO A 111 -16.88 13.43 3.26
CA PRO A 111 -16.34 14.64 3.88
C PRO A 111 -16.89 15.95 3.25
N PRO A 112 -16.85 17.10 3.97
CA PRO A 112 -16.23 17.31 5.27
C PRO A 112 -17.28 17.27 6.37
N THR A 113 -17.74 16.08 6.74
CA THR A 113 -18.46 15.89 8.00
C THR A 113 -17.45 16.00 9.14
N PRO A 114 -17.84 16.51 10.34
CA PRO A 114 -16.93 16.51 11.48
C PRO A 114 -16.35 15.10 11.66
N PHE A 115 -15.08 15.01 12.05
CA PHE A 115 -14.30 13.77 12.27
C PHE A 115 -14.85 12.86 13.38
N THR A 116 -16.17 12.85 13.57
CA THR A 116 -16.87 11.91 14.43
C THR A 116 -17.20 10.69 13.59
N PHE A 117 -16.32 9.70 13.70
CA PHE A 117 -16.48 8.36 13.15
C PHE A 117 -17.67 7.71 13.86
N SER A 118 -18.78 7.53 13.15
CA SER A 118 -20.01 7.01 13.79
C SER A 118 -20.15 5.50 13.69
N LYS A 119 -19.40 4.87 12.78
CA LYS A 119 -19.49 3.44 12.45
C LYS A 119 -18.28 2.94 11.67
N THR A 120 -18.13 1.62 11.54
CA THR A 120 -17.05 0.98 10.79
C THR A 120 -17.50 0.78 9.35
N TYR A 121 -16.80 1.36 8.37
CA TYR A 121 -17.19 1.27 6.96
C TYR A 121 -16.04 1.52 6.00
N ILE A 122 -16.24 1.10 4.75
CA ILE A 122 -15.32 1.30 3.64
C ILE A 122 -16.04 1.99 2.48
N TYR A 123 -15.37 2.90 1.79
CA TYR A 123 -15.79 3.33 0.46
C TYR A 123 -14.62 3.58 -0.48
N ILE A 124 -14.89 3.45 -1.78
CA ILE A 124 -13.96 3.80 -2.86
C ILE A 124 -14.48 5.03 -3.59
N GLU A 125 -13.59 5.99 -3.84
CA GLU A 125 -13.77 7.05 -4.82
C GLU A 125 -13.00 6.68 -6.10
N LYS A 126 -13.68 6.60 -7.24
CA LYS A 126 -13.07 6.31 -8.55
C LYS A 126 -13.41 7.43 -9.54
N ILE A 127 -12.39 8.05 -10.12
CA ILE A 127 -12.60 9.08 -11.14
C ILE A 127 -12.49 8.47 -12.55
N ILE A 128 -13.60 8.50 -13.30
CA ILE A 128 -13.69 8.03 -14.69
C ILE A 128 -14.17 9.19 -15.56
N ASP A 129 -13.42 9.54 -16.61
CA ASP A 129 -13.76 10.63 -17.54
C ASP A 129 -14.14 11.95 -16.82
N ASP A 130 -13.35 12.29 -15.79
CA ASP A 130 -13.54 13.46 -14.91
C ASP A 130 -14.84 13.48 -14.09
N SER A 131 -15.56 12.36 -14.05
CA SER A 131 -16.69 12.13 -13.16
C SER A 131 -16.29 11.24 -11.98
N THR A 132 -16.71 11.62 -10.78
CA THR A 132 -16.46 10.84 -9.57
C THR A 132 -17.58 9.83 -9.35
N ILE A 133 -17.21 8.56 -9.22
CA ILE A 133 -18.11 7.44 -8.88
C ILE A 133 -17.70 6.92 -7.51
N TYR A 134 -18.67 6.73 -6.63
CA TYR A 134 -18.43 6.15 -5.32
C TYR A 134 -18.91 4.70 -5.27
N TYR A 135 -18.19 3.88 -4.52
CA TYR A 135 -18.61 2.54 -4.17
C TYR A 135 -18.65 2.43 -2.65
N PHE A 136 -19.80 2.12 -2.09
CA PHE A 136 -20.06 2.15 -0.65
C PHE A 136 -20.26 0.73 -0.13
N SER A 137 -19.71 0.43 1.04
CA SER A 137 -19.87 -0.89 1.68
C SER A 137 -21.34 -1.24 1.95
N GLU A 138 -21.65 -2.52 1.82
CA GLU A 138 -22.93 -3.12 2.19
C GLU A 138 -22.84 -3.81 3.55
N GLU A 139 -23.81 -3.53 4.42
CA GLU A 139 -23.87 -4.10 5.77
C GLU A 139 -23.94 -5.64 5.71
N GLY A 140 -23.12 -6.30 6.53
CA GLY A 140 -23.18 -7.76 6.70
C GLY A 140 -22.60 -8.57 5.54
N THR A 141 -21.91 -7.93 4.60
CA THR A 141 -21.24 -8.60 3.46
C THR A 141 -19.79 -8.97 3.74
N GLY A 142 -19.25 -8.55 4.88
CA GLY A 142 -17.93 -8.94 5.35
C GLY A 142 -17.52 -8.20 6.63
N ASP A 143 -16.23 -8.26 6.93
CA ASP A 143 -15.64 -7.79 8.18
C ASP A 143 -14.19 -7.33 7.98
N ILE A 144 -13.69 -6.67 9.01
CA ILE A 144 -12.27 -6.34 9.20
C ILE A 144 -11.75 -7.26 10.30
N GLU A 145 -10.76 -8.10 9.98
CA GLU A 145 -10.07 -8.95 10.95
C GLU A 145 -8.77 -8.25 11.40
N ILE A 146 -8.71 -7.87 12.67
CA ILE A 146 -7.50 -7.35 13.30
C ILE A 146 -6.73 -8.51 13.91
N THR A 147 -5.51 -8.73 13.41
CA THR A 147 -4.63 -9.84 13.81
C THR A 147 -3.53 -9.39 14.77
N ASP A 148 -3.19 -8.10 14.78
CA ASP A 148 -2.34 -7.48 15.79
C ASP A 148 -2.78 -6.03 16.05
N TYR A 149 -2.75 -5.65 17.32
CA TYR A 149 -3.21 -4.34 17.78
C TYR A 149 -2.43 -3.88 19.00
N ASN A 150 -1.90 -2.66 18.95
CA ASN A 150 -1.31 -1.99 20.10
C ASN A 150 -1.62 -0.50 20.02
N ILE A 151 -2.45 -0.02 20.94
CA ILE A 151 -2.87 1.38 21.00
C ILE A 151 -1.72 2.35 21.33
N GLU A 152 -0.79 1.96 22.19
CA GLU A 152 0.31 2.84 22.64
C GLU A 152 1.32 3.08 21.52
N ASP A 153 1.65 2.03 20.78
CA ASP A 153 2.59 2.07 19.64
C ASP A 153 1.90 2.46 18.32
N GLY A 154 0.56 2.52 18.32
CA GLY A 154 -0.24 2.80 17.13
C GLY A 154 -0.09 1.72 16.07
N ILE A 155 -0.12 0.45 16.48
CA ILE A 155 -0.07 -0.72 15.60
C ILE A 155 -1.49 -1.17 15.28
N LEU A 156 -1.77 -1.34 13.98
CA LEU A 156 -3.01 -1.87 13.43
C LEU A 156 -2.66 -2.79 12.25
N ILE A 157 -2.81 -4.10 12.44
CA ILE A 157 -2.49 -5.12 11.42
C ILE A 157 -3.72 -6.01 11.21
N GLY A 158 -4.05 -6.27 9.95
CA GLY A 158 -5.26 -7.02 9.66
C GLY A 158 -5.54 -7.23 8.19
N THR A 159 -6.69 -7.86 7.96
CA THR A 159 -7.29 -8.07 6.65
C THR A 159 -8.72 -7.56 6.65
N PHE A 160 -9.28 -7.34 5.47
CA PHE A 160 -10.69 -6.99 5.36
C PHE A 160 -11.28 -7.55 4.07
N ASN A 161 -12.60 -7.72 4.07
CA ASN A 161 -13.36 -8.03 2.87
C ASN A 161 -14.80 -7.51 3.01
N CYS A 162 -15.42 -7.06 1.92
CA CYS A 162 -16.85 -6.79 1.85
C CYS A 162 -17.31 -6.61 0.40
N GLU A 163 -18.61 -6.40 0.22
CA GLU A 163 -19.20 -5.97 -1.05
C GLU A 163 -19.45 -4.46 -1.03
N LEU A 164 -19.19 -3.80 -2.16
CA LEU A 164 -19.43 -2.37 -2.35
C LEU A 164 -20.46 -2.13 -3.47
N TYR A 165 -21.49 -1.33 -3.21
CA TYR A 165 -22.48 -0.94 -4.22
C TYR A 165 -22.09 0.37 -4.90
N ASN A 166 -22.32 0.46 -6.22
CA ASN A 166 -22.06 1.68 -6.99
C ASN A 166 -23.10 2.77 -6.71
N SER A 167 -22.66 4.01 -6.48
CA SER A 167 -23.53 5.13 -6.11
C SER A 167 -24.49 5.60 -7.21
N LEU A 168 -24.17 5.32 -8.48
CA LEU A 168 -25.00 5.69 -9.65
C LEU A 168 -25.98 4.58 -10.04
N ASP A 169 -25.58 3.32 -9.84
CA ASP A 169 -26.41 2.13 -10.06
C ASP A 169 -26.15 1.11 -8.94
N PRO A 170 -26.95 1.13 -7.85
CA PRO A 170 -26.78 0.22 -6.72
C PRO A 170 -26.96 -1.26 -7.05
N SER A 171 -27.38 -1.63 -8.27
CA SER A 171 -27.40 -3.03 -8.70
C SER A 171 -26.01 -3.54 -9.11
N ILE A 172 -25.05 -2.64 -9.32
CA ILE A 172 -23.64 -2.97 -9.56
C ILE A 172 -22.95 -3.13 -8.22
N ILE A 173 -22.65 -4.38 -7.89
CA ILE A 173 -21.92 -4.78 -6.68
C ILE A 173 -20.50 -5.19 -7.07
N MET A 174 -19.50 -4.68 -6.35
CA MET A 174 -18.09 -4.99 -6.54
C MET A 174 -17.48 -5.47 -5.23
N PRO A 175 -16.88 -6.68 -5.19
CA PRO A 175 -16.15 -7.12 -4.00
C PRO A 175 -14.88 -6.29 -3.82
N ILE A 176 -14.49 -6.11 -2.56
CA ILE A 176 -13.19 -5.61 -2.18
C ILE A 176 -12.61 -6.52 -1.08
N SER A 177 -11.33 -6.79 -1.15
CA SER A 177 -10.59 -7.48 -0.10
C SER A 177 -9.17 -6.97 -0.02
N GLY A 178 -8.56 -6.97 1.15
CA GLY A 178 -7.21 -6.46 1.30
C GLY A 178 -6.55 -6.79 2.62
N GLU A 179 -5.32 -6.33 2.75
CA GLU A 179 -4.48 -6.46 3.93
C GLU A 179 -3.76 -5.15 4.23
N PHE A 180 -3.49 -4.94 5.51
CA PHE A 180 -2.79 -3.76 5.99
C PHE A 180 -1.89 -4.08 7.18
N ASN A 181 -0.80 -3.34 7.25
CA ASN A 181 0.10 -3.30 8.39
C ASN A 181 0.49 -1.85 8.62
N ILE A 182 -0.01 -1.27 9.70
CA ILE A 182 0.20 0.12 10.05
C ILE A 182 0.91 0.19 11.39
N ASN A 183 1.93 1.03 11.46
CA ASN A 183 2.61 1.43 12.68
C ASN A 183 2.81 2.95 12.66
N LEU A 184 1.95 3.68 13.37
CA LEU A 184 1.97 5.14 13.41
C LEU A 184 3.30 5.72 13.93
N SER A 185 4.02 5.00 14.80
CA SER A 185 5.31 5.45 15.32
C SER A 185 6.42 5.50 14.27
N THR A 186 6.28 4.72 13.19
CA THR A 186 7.27 4.61 12.10
C THR A 186 6.75 5.12 10.76
N LEU A 187 5.45 5.38 10.62
CA LEU A 187 4.85 5.95 9.41
C LEU A 187 5.42 7.34 9.11
N ASN A 188 6.05 7.49 7.94
CA ASN A 188 6.62 8.76 7.50
C ASN A 188 6.17 9.08 6.07
N ILE A 189 5.21 10.00 5.96
CA ILE A 189 4.64 10.39 4.67
C ILE A 189 5.61 11.18 3.77
N ASP A 190 6.68 11.75 4.33
CA ASP A 190 7.68 12.53 3.61
C ASP A 190 8.85 11.66 3.10
N LYS A 191 8.80 10.35 3.34
CA LYS A 191 9.81 9.39 2.89
C LYS A 191 9.18 8.31 2.02
N ARG A 192 9.74 8.10 0.83
CA ARG A 192 9.32 7.01 -0.06
C ARG A 192 9.58 5.67 0.62
N PRO A 193 8.55 4.82 0.84
CA PRO A 193 8.74 3.43 1.25
C PRO A 193 9.64 2.72 0.23
N CYS A 194 10.60 1.91 0.69
CA CYS A 194 11.60 1.37 -0.22
C CYS A 194 11.09 0.19 -1.07
N TRP A 195 9.90 -0.33 -0.75
CA TRP A 195 9.18 -1.34 -1.51
C TRP A 195 8.29 -0.75 -2.63
N LEU A 196 8.17 0.58 -2.72
CA LEU A 196 7.56 1.31 -3.85
C LEU A 196 8.61 1.79 -4.84
#